data_AF-A0A7S0E916-F1
#
_entry.id   AF-A0A7S0E916-F1
#
_cell.length_a   1.000
_cell.length_b   1.000
_cell.length_c   1.000
_cell.angle_alpha   90.00
_cell.angle_beta   90.00
_cell.angle_gamma   90.00
#
_symmetry.space_group_name_H-M   'P 1'
#
loop_
_entity.id
_entity.type
_entity.pdbx_description
1 polymer ?
#
loop_
_entity_poly.entity_id
_entity_poly.type
_entity_poly.pdbx_seq_one_letter_code
_entity_poly.pdbx_strand_id
1 'polypeptide(L)'
;MKEIEAEKFLLPTDRLSILISCIIHDIDHPGVNSDFLIKSCSPLALQYPVLNVLEHMHWSKGKDLLSEGCETDILVNTTPQQRKEILDQIYEGIMSTDMQNHKKIVLEMEARVKQQKSYDINIHGDRVEL
;
A
#
# COMPACT_ATOMS: atom_id res chain seq x y z
N MET A 1 -20.20 -17.07 2.21
CA MET A 1 -19.19 -16.30 1.47
C MET A 1 -18.81 -17.12 0.25
N LYS A 2 -18.83 -16.55 -0.96
CA LYS A 2 -18.15 -17.20 -2.10
C LYS A 2 -16.66 -17.00 -1.88
N GLU A 3 -15.89 -18.08 -1.86
CA GLU A 3 -14.43 -17.99 -1.92
C GLU A 3 -14.08 -17.41 -3.30
N ILE A 4 -13.41 -16.26 -3.28
CA ILE A 4 -12.84 -15.69 -4.49
C ILE A 4 -11.45 -16.30 -4.59
N GLU A 5 -11.16 -17.01 -5.68
CA GLU A 5 -9.86 -17.64 -5.93
C GLU A 5 -8.82 -16.58 -6.34
N ALA A 6 -8.56 -15.61 -5.45
CA ALA A 6 -7.65 -14.48 -5.68
C ALA A 6 -6.22 -14.92 -6.04
N GLU A 7 -5.81 -16.09 -5.58
CA GLU A 7 -4.56 -16.75 -5.95
C GLU A 7 -4.39 -17.02 -7.46
N LYS A 8 -5.49 -17.07 -8.22
CA LYS A 8 -5.45 -17.19 -9.69
C LYS A 8 -5.10 -15.88 -10.39
N PHE A 9 -5.15 -14.77 -9.65
CA PHE A 9 -4.92 -13.43 -10.17
C PHE A 9 -3.64 -12.81 -9.61
N LEU A 10 -3.17 -13.23 -8.44
CA LEU A 10 -2.02 -12.62 -7.76
C LEU A 10 -0.82 -13.56 -7.68
N LEU A 11 0.38 -13.01 -7.91
CA LEU A 11 1.63 -13.72 -7.63
C LEU A 11 1.86 -13.88 -6.12
N PRO A 12 2.74 -14.82 -5.70
CA PRO A 12 3.12 -14.96 -4.29
C PRO A 12 3.63 -13.65 -3.66
N THR A 13 4.40 -12.86 -4.41
CA THR A 13 4.91 -11.56 -3.95
C THR A 13 3.78 -10.56 -3.74
N ASP A 14 2.83 -10.44 -4.66
CA ASP A 14 1.71 -9.50 -4.49
C ASP A 14 0.88 -9.84 -3.25
N ARG A 15 0.63 -11.14 -3.02
CA ARG A 15 -0.10 -11.60 -1.83
C ARG A 15 0.65 -11.26 -0.54
N LEU A 16 1.96 -11.46 -0.52
CA LEU A 16 2.79 -11.09 0.62
C LEU A 16 2.74 -9.57 0.86
N SER A 17 2.92 -8.76 -0.18
CA SER A 17 2.87 -7.30 -0.11
C SER A 17 1.53 -6.80 0.40
N ILE A 18 0.41 -7.34 -0.09
CA ILE A 18 -0.94 -6.99 0.36
C ILE A 18 -1.13 -7.35 1.83
N LEU A 19 -0.73 -8.55 2.24
CA LEU A 19 -0.84 -8.97 3.65
C LEU A 19 -0.04 -8.04 4.57
N ILE A 20 1.18 -7.68 4.17
CA ILE A 20 2.02 -6.75 4.94
C ILE A 20 1.39 -5.35 4.96
N SER A 21 0.90 -4.83 3.83
CA SER A 21 0.25 -3.51 3.80
C SER A 21 -1.00 -3.49 4.69
N CYS A 22 -1.82 -4.54 4.67
CA CYS A 22 -2.98 -4.65 5.55
C CYS A 22 -2.61 -4.60 7.04
N ILE A 23 -1.48 -5.18 7.44
CA ILE A 23 -1.00 -5.14 8.83
C ILE A 23 -0.46 -3.75 9.21
N ILE A 24 0.23 -3.09 8.28
CA ILE A 24 0.98 -1.85 8.53
C ILE A 24 0.15 -0.58 8.30
N HIS A 25 -0.92 -0.62 7.49
CA HIS A 25 -1.55 0.60 6.95
C HIS A 25 -1.99 1.64 7.98
N ASP A 26 -2.32 1.23 9.22
CA ASP A 26 -2.73 2.11 10.33
C ASP A 26 -1.77 2.04 11.53
N ILE A 27 -0.51 1.65 11.31
CA ILE A 27 0.47 1.52 12.40
C ILE A 27 0.67 2.86 13.13
N ASP A 28 0.52 2.85 14.47
CA ASP A 28 0.67 4.02 15.33
C ASP A 28 -0.31 5.17 14.98
N HIS A 29 -1.51 4.84 14.50
CA HIS A 29 -2.54 5.83 14.17
C HIS A 29 -2.96 6.65 15.42
N PRO A 30 -2.85 7.99 15.39
CA PRO A 30 -3.06 8.85 16.57
C PRO A 30 -4.53 9.05 16.96
N GLY A 31 -5.46 8.45 16.23
CA GLY A 31 -6.91 8.56 16.45
C GLY A 31 -7.53 9.86 15.94
N VAL A 32 -6.80 10.61 15.11
CA VAL A 32 -7.24 11.84 14.44
C VAL A 32 -6.92 11.74 12.95
N ASN A 33 -7.58 12.53 12.11
CA ASN A 33 -7.37 12.51 10.67
C ASN A 33 -6.24 13.48 10.23
N SER A 34 -5.75 13.32 8.98
CA SER A 34 -4.73 14.18 8.38
C SER A 34 -5.12 15.66 8.43
N ASP A 35 -6.38 15.99 8.14
CA ASP A 35 -6.94 17.34 8.23
C ASP A 35 -6.73 18.02 9.59
N PHE A 36 -6.98 17.28 10.67
CA PHE A 36 -6.79 17.77 12.03
C PHE A 36 -5.31 18.04 12.30
N LEU A 37 -4.43 17.10 11.93
CA LEU A 37 -2.98 17.22 12.11
C LEU A 37 -2.40 18.44 11.38
N ILE A 38 -2.91 18.75 10.18
CA ILE A 38 -2.53 19.93 9.39
C ILE A 38 -3.02 21.20 10.07
N LYS A 39 -4.31 21.26 10.43
CA LYS A 39 -4.94 22.44 11.07
C LYS A 39 -4.34 22.74 12.44
N SER A 40 -3.87 21.73 13.17
CA SER A 40 -3.24 21.89 14.47
C SER A 40 -1.74 22.17 14.38
N CYS A 41 -1.15 22.30 13.19
CA CYS A 41 0.30 22.42 12.98
C CYS A 41 1.09 21.35 13.73
N SER A 42 0.59 20.10 13.72
CA SER A 42 1.25 19.01 14.44
C SER A 42 2.66 18.75 13.89
N PRO A 43 3.59 18.19 14.69
CA PRO A 43 4.92 17.80 14.21
C PRO A 43 4.86 16.83 13.01
N LEU A 44 3.86 15.94 12.98
CA LEU A 44 3.65 15.01 11.86
C LEU A 44 3.33 15.75 10.55
N ALA A 45 2.50 16.78 10.60
CA ALA A 45 2.16 17.58 9.42
C ALA A 45 3.32 18.44 8.91
N LEU A 46 4.35 18.69 9.74
CA LEU A 46 5.58 19.35 9.32
C LEU A 46 6.58 18.36 8.70
N GLN A 47 6.51 17.09 9.10
CA GLN A 47 7.44 16.05 8.68
C GLN A 47 7.01 15.34 7.39
N TYR A 48 5.70 15.13 7.21
CA TYR A 48 5.14 14.35 6.12
C TYR A 48 4.33 15.22 5.13
N PRO A 49 4.16 14.77 3.88
CA PRO A 49 3.37 15.49 2.87
C PRO A 49 1.94 15.80 3.33
N VAL A 50 1.49 17.03 3.06
CA VAL A 50 0.22 17.58 3.56
C VAL A 50 -1.01 16.78 3.11
N LEU A 51 -1.03 16.22 1.90
CA LEU A 51 -2.23 15.56 1.37
C LEU A 51 -2.57 14.24 2.09
N ASN A 52 -1.55 13.51 2.55
CA ASN A 52 -1.62 12.16 3.07
C ASN A 52 -0.58 11.94 4.18
N VAL A 53 -0.67 12.80 5.21
CA VAL A 53 0.24 12.85 6.37
C VAL A 53 0.30 11.50 7.08
N LEU A 54 -0.87 10.90 7.33
CA LEU A 54 -0.99 9.64 8.06
C LEU A 54 -0.42 8.47 7.26
N GLU A 55 -0.81 8.32 6.00
CA GLU A 55 -0.37 7.22 5.15
C GLU A 55 1.15 7.24 4.97
N HIS A 56 1.77 8.42 4.82
CA HIS A 56 3.22 8.55 4.79
C HIS A 56 3.89 8.20 6.12
N MET A 57 3.26 8.55 7.24
CA MET A 57 3.73 8.16 8.57
C MET A 57 3.68 6.63 8.74
N HIS A 58 2.56 6.00 8.37
CA HIS A 58 2.37 4.55 8.46
C HIS A 58 3.40 3.81 7.61
N TRP A 59 3.62 4.27 6.37
CA TRP A 59 4.69 3.76 5.51
C TRP A 59 6.08 3.91 6.14
N SER A 60 6.42 5.10 6.65
CA SER A 60 7.72 5.37 7.26
C SER A 60 8.01 4.40 8.40
N LYS A 61 7.06 4.24 9.33
CA LYS A 61 7.19 3.32 10.48
C LYS A 61 7.27 1.87 10.04
N GLY A 62 6.42 1.47 9.09
CA GLY A 62 6.43 0.12 8.55
C GLY A 62 7.75 -0.25 7.87
N LYS A 63 8.31 0.68 7.10
CA LYS A 63 9.60 0.51 6.43
C LYS A 63 10.75 0.35 7.43
N ASP A 64 10.72 1.07 8.55
CA ASP A 64 11.73 0.91 9.61
C ASP A 64 11.69 -0.52 10.20
N LEU A 65 10.49 -1.10 10.39
CA LEU A 65 10.34 -2.49 10.84
C LEU A 65 10.82 -3.51 9.81
N LEU A 66 10.72 -3.19 8.52
CA LEU A 66 11.15 -4.06 7.42
C LEU A 66 12.58 -3.77 6.96
N SER A 67 13.35 -2.95 7.69
CA SER A 67 14.69 -2.53 7.29
C SER A 67 15.73 -3.63 7.46
N GLU A 68 16.73 -3.62 6.57
CA GLU A 68 17.78 -4.65 6.52
C GLU A 68 18.56 -4.66 7.84
N GLY A 69 18.64 -5.82 8.49
CA GLY A 69 19.30 -5.99 9.80
C GLY A 69 18.42 -5.72 11.02
N CYS A 70 17.13 -5.39 10.83
CA CYS A 70 16.16 -5.35 11.91
C CYS A 70 15.71 -6.77 12.29
N GLU A 71 15.47 -7.02 13.59
CA GLU A 71 14.97 -8.34 14.05
C GLU A 71 13.59 -8.68 13.48
N THR A 72 12.82 -7.66 13.09
CA THR A 72 11.50 -7.80 12.48
C THR A 72 11.55 -7.90 10.95
N ASP A 73 12.73 -7.96 10.33
CA ASP A 73 12.86 -8.06 8.86
C ASP A 73 12.44 -9.44 8.35
N ILE A 74 11.17 -9.57 8.01
CA ILE A 74 10.60 -10.77 7.40
C ILE A 74 10.99 -10.96 5.93
N LEU A 75 11.67 -9.98 5.31
CA LEU A 75 12.08 -10.00 3.90
C LEU A 75 13.54 -10.45 3.71
N VAL A 76 14.21 -10.94 4.76
CA VAL A 76 15.63 -11.31 4.76
C VAL A 76 16.04 -12.30 3.66
N ASN A 77 15.14 -13.19 3.24
CA ASN A 77 15.40 -14.22 2.23
C ASN A 77 15.01 -13.80 0.80
N THR A 78 14.66 -12.54 0.58
CA THR A 78 14.29 -12.02 -0.75
C THR A 78 15.51 -11.52 -1.50
N THR A 79 15.49 -11.61 -2.84
CA THR A 79 16.51 -10.94 -3.66
C THR A 79 16.32 -9.42 -3.59
N PRO A 80 17.36 -8.61 -3.85
CA PRO A 80 17.22 -7.15 -3.85
C PRO A 80 16.12 -6.63 -4.77
N GLN A 81 15.91 -7.30 -5.91
CA GLN A 81 14.84 -6.96 -6.86
C GLN A 81 13.45 -7.27 -6.28
N GLN A 82 13.25 -8.47 -5.72
CA GLN A 82 11.98 -8.83 -5.07
C GLN A 82 11.68 -7.94 -3.87
N ARG A 83 12.71 -7.60 -3.08
CA ARG A 83 12.56 -6.72 -1.92
C ARG A 83 12.05 -5.35 -2.34
N LYS A 84 12.66 -4.79 -3.39
CA LYS A 84 12.21 -3.52 -3.97
C LYS A 84 10.75 -3.62 -4.43
N GLU A 85 10.41 -4.65 -5.21
CA GLU A 85 9.04 -4.86 -5.71
C GLU A 85 8.03 -4.98 -4.56
N ILE A 86 8.37 -5.72 -3.51
CA ILE A 86 7.50 -5.88 -2.33
C ILE A 86 7.32 -4.54 -1.60
N LEU A 87 8.40 -3.80 -1.39
CA LEU A 87 8.36 -2.50 -0.72
C LEU A 87 7.56 -1.46 -1.53
N ASP A 88 7.72 -1.43 -2.85
CA ASP A 88 6.97 -0.54 -3.75
C ASP A 88 5.46 -0.89 -3.69
N GLN A 89 5.10 -2.17 -3.68
CA GLN A 89 3.71 -2.61 -3.55
C GLN A 89 3.10 -2.32 -2.18
N ILE A 90 3.86 -2.47 -1.09
CA ILE A 90 3.41 -2.11 0.26
C ILE A 90 3.15 -0.61 0.31
N TYR A 91 4.06 0.20 -0.22
CA TYR A 91 3.90 1.65 -0.29
C TYR A 91 2.62 2.04 -1.02
N GLU A 92 2.41 1.57 -2.26
CA GLU A 92 1.20 1.86 -3.03
C GLU A 92 -0.08 1.36 -2.32
N GLY A 93 -0.01 0.20 -1.67
CA GLY A 93 -1.10 -0.35 -0.88
C GLY A 93 -1.50 0.55 0.29
N ILE A 94 -0.52 1.11 1.02
CA ILE A 94 -0.77 2.04 2.13
C ILE A 94 -1.25 3.40 1.58
N MET A 95 -0.66 3.92 0.51
CA MET A 95 -1.14 5.18 -0.09
C MET A 95 -2.59 5.09 -0.58
N SER A 96 -3.01 3.89 -1.02
CA SER A 96 -4.36 3.61 -1.50
C SER A 96 -5.42 3.57 -0.39
N THR A 97 -5.03 3.57 0.90
CA THR A 97 -5.99 3.62 2.02
C THR A 97 -6.47 5.04 2.33
N ASP A 98 -5.83 6.07 1.76
CA ASP A 98 -6.29 7.46 1.88
C ASP A 98 -7.67 7.62 1.21
N MET A 99 -8.69 7.87 2.03
CA MET A 99 -10.07 8.04 1.56
C MET A 99 -10.28 9.30 0.71
N GLN A 100 -9.34 10.26 0.69
CA GLN A 100 -9.36 11.37 -0.26
C GLN A 100 -9.09 10.90 -1.70
N ASN A 101 -8.25 9.87 -1.87
CA ASN A 101 -7.92 9.28 -3.17
C ASN A 101 -8.89 8.16 -3.60
N HIS A 102 -9.62 7.57 -2.65
CA HIS A 102 -10.52 6.44 -2.90
C HIS A 102 -11.49 6.65 -4.07
N LYS A 103 -12.12 7.82 -4.20
CA LYS A 103 -13.06 8.10 -5.31
C LYS A 103 -12.37 8.04 -6.68
N LYS A 104 -11.14 8.53 -6.77
CA LYS A 104 -10.34 8.50 -8.00
C LYS A 104 -10.04 7.06 -8.39
N ILE A 105 -9.57 6.26 -7.42
CA ILE A 105 -9.29 4.83 -7.57
C ILE A 105 -10.52 4.06 -8.10
N VAL A 106 -11.70 4.31 -7.52
CA VAL A 106 -12.94 3.64 -7.96
C VAL A 106 -13.29 4.00 -9.41
N LEU A 107 -13.16 5.27 -9.80
CA LEU A 107 -13.44 5.71 -11.18
C LEU A 107 -12.47 5.10 -12.20
N GLU A 108 -11.18 5.01 -11.86
CA GLU A 108 -10.16 4.37 -12.68
C GLU A 108 -10.47 2.87 -12.86
N MET A 109 -10.83 2.18 -11.77
CA MET A 109 -11.26 0.78 -11.80
C MET A 109 -12.50 0.57 -12.69
N GLU A 110 -13.52 1.42 -12.55
CA GLU A 110 -14.73 1.35 -13.38
C GLU A 110 -14.42 1.56 -14.87
N ALA A 111 -13.52 2.49 -15.19
CA ALA A 111 -13.07 2.73 -16.55
C ALA A 111 -12.34 1.51 -17.13
N ARG A 112 -11.47 0.89 -16.34
CA ARG A 112 -10.75 -0.33 -16.73
C ARG A 112 -11.69 -1.50 -17.00
N VAL A 113 -12.68 -1.72 -16.14
CA VAL A 113 -13.68 -2.79 -16.32
C VAL A 113 -14.47 -2.60 -17.63
N LYS A 114 -14.78 -1.35 -18.00
CA LYS A 114 -15.46 -1.03 -19.27
C LYS A 114 -14.62 -1.32 -20.51
N GLN A 115 -13.29 -1.29 -20.42
CA GLN A 115 -12.40 -1.55 -21.56
C GLN A 115 -12.36 -3.04 -21.97
N GLN A 116 -12.85 -3.96 -21.12
CA GLN A 116 -12.90 -5.41 -21.39
C GLN A 116 -11.57 -5.99 -21.90
N LYS A 117 -10.44 -5.46 -21.43
CA LYS A 117 -9.11 -5.97 -21.77
C LYS A 117 -8.90 -7.36 -21.14
N SER A 118 -8.22 -8.25 -21.84
CA SER A 118 -7.81 -9.55 -21.29
C SER A 118 -6.83 -9.35 -20.13
N TYR A 119 -7.05 -10.08 -19.04
CA TYR A 119 -6.17 -10.11 -17.88
C TYR A 119 -5.01 -11.08 -18.09
N ASP A 120 -3.77 -10.61 -17.90
CA ASP A 120 -2.59 -11.49 -17.83
C ASP A 120 -1.85 -11.30 -16.51
N ILE A 121 -1.78 -12.38 -15.72
CA ILE A 121 -1.07 -12.40 -14.44
C ILE A 121 0.42 -12.06 -14.56
N ASN A 122 1.04 -12.23 -15.73
CA ASN A 122 2.46 -11.92 -15.90
C ASN A 122 2.71 -10.43 -16.17
N ILE A 123 1.66 -9.66 -16.47
CA ILE A 123 1.73 -8.22 -16.69
C ILE A 123 1.54 -7.50 -15.36
N HIS A 124 2.57 -6.81 -14.88
CA HIS A 124 2.52 -6.08 -13.60
C HIS A 124 1.33 -5.11 -13.54
N GLY A 125 1.13 -4.30 -14.58
CA GLY A 125 0.02 -3.36 -14.64
C GLY A 125 -1.36 -4.01 -14.64
N ASP A 126 -1.49 -5.29 -15.01
CA ASP A 126 -2.76 -6.03 -14.88
C ASP A 126 -3.06 -6.43 -13.44
N ARG A 127 -2.03 -6.64 -12.61
CA ARG A 127 -2.20 -7.06 -11.21
C ARG A 127 -2.29 -5.89 -10.23
N VAL A 128 -1.54 -4.80 -10.47
CA VAL A 128 -1.26 -3.79 -9.43
C VAL A 128 -1.59 -2.35 -9.84
N GLU A 129 -1.63 -2.04 -11.13
CA GLU A 129 -2.02 -0.71 -11.61
C GLU A 129 -3.52 -0.66 -11.88
N LEU A 130 -4.16 0.52 -11.77
CA LEU A 130 -5.58 0.76 -12.05
C LEU A 130 -5.79 1.35 -13.44
#